data_AF-A0A7C3MLQ0-F1
#
_entry.id   AF-A0A7C3MLQ0-F1
#
_cell.length_a   1.000
_cell.length_b   1.000
_cell.length_c   1.000
_cell.angle_alpha   90.00
_cell.angle_beta   90.00
_cell.angle_gamma   90.00
#
_symmetry.space_group_name_H-M   'P 1'
#
loop_
_entity.id
_entity.type
_entity.pdbx_description
1 polymer ?
#
loop_
_entity_poly.entity_id
_entity_poly.type
_entity_poly.pdbx_seq_one_letter_code
_entity_poly.pdbx_strand_id
1 'polypeptide(L)'
;MIKKYFLIFSFLFLFVPIIFSNQEEILIGNGWSSKENGREAVGEAVNKLKENLKVKPDIIILYSTVKYEPDEIIKEINKIFGREVKIFGETSCSGVLTNDGFHKGSLALLGISSKKISSGIGISDMEKIKDPKEAGRTAILQAIKDAGKSEKELPTVLLLASSSIGDEEEILEGVEEVLGKGKVPIYGGASADDKIEGRWKIFGKDKVLKRGVVVLAIYSDFKIGHSFLSGFNPTDYKGKITSCKGRIIYELDGRPAGEVYNEWIGGKLKKELESFISKYTSSNKSRSSWKENLSPWRYLIFPPHSSQILSTRSSKILRGLC
;
A
#
# COMPACT_ATOMS: atom_id res chain seq x y z
N MET A 1 -33.29 -9.52 -6.66
CA MET A 1 -32.39 -8.71 -5.82
C MET A 1 -30.98 -8.76 -6.39
N ILE A 2 -30.57 -7.74 -7.15
CA ILE A 2 -29.22 -7.66 -7.73
C ILE A 2 -28.27 -7.25 -6.60
N LYS A 3 -27.31 -8.11 -6.26
CA LYS A 3 -26.29 -7.84 -5.24
C LYS A 3 -25.26 -6.86 -5.83
N LYS A 4 -25.15 -5.66 -5.25
CA LYS A 4 -24.19 -4.61 -5.63
C LYS A 4 -22.83 -4.91 -4.98
N TYR A 5 -21.72 -4.84 -5.72
CA TYR A 5 -20.35 -5.05 -5.21
C TYR A 5 -19.38 -4.03 -5.80
N PHE A 6 -18.57 -3.39 -4.96
CA PHE A 6 -17.44 -2.55 -5.36
C PHE A 6 -16.13 -3.29 -5.04
N LEU A 7 -15.47 -3.94 -6.00
CA LEU A 7 -14.24 -4.69 -5.73
C LEU A 7 -12.99 -3.80 -5.75
N ILE A 8 -12.25 -3.79 -4.64
CA ILE A 8 -10.90 -3.25 -4.54
C ILE A 8 -9.90 -4.42 -4.70
N PHE A 9 -9.15 -4.45 -5.79
CA PHE A 9 -8.07 -5.42 -5.98
C PHE A 9 -6.78 -4.83 -5.42
N SER A 10 -6.19 -5.47 -4.41
CA SER A 10 -4.88 -5.12 -3.86
C SER A 10 -3.92 -6.28 -4.11
N PHE A 11 -2.81 -5.99 -4.77
CA PHE A 11 -1.63 -6.86 -4.86
C PHE A 11 -0.47 -5.99 -4.38
N LEU A 12 0.69 -6.59 -4.10
CA LEU A 12 1.95 -5.84 -4.14
C LEU A 12 1.97 -4.98 -5.43
N PHE A 13 1.81 -3.66 -5.30
CA PHE A 13 1.78 -2.67 -6.40
C PHE A 13 0.54 -2.62 -7.33
N LEU A 14 -0.65 -3.02 -6.88
CA LEU A 14 -1.83 -3.08 -7.77
C LEU A 14 -3.10 -2.45 -7.19
N PHE A 15 -3.76 -1.63 -8.01
CA PHE A 15 -5.18 -1.31 -7.94
C PHE A 15 -5.79 -1.54 -9.33
N VAL A 16 -6.56 -2.61 -9.49
CA VAL A 16 -7.38 -2.86 -10.70
C VAL A 16 -8.85 -2.86 -10.28
N PRO A 17 -9.62 -1.80 -10.50
CA PRO A 17 -11.05 -1.83 -10.25
C PRO A 17 -11.73 -2.65 -11.35
N ILE A 18 -12.06 -3.91 -11.05
CA ILE A 18 -13.04 -4.67 -11.85
C ILE A 18 -14.38 -4.50 -11.16
N ILE A 19 -15.24 -3.62 -11.69
CA ILE A 19 -16.52 -3.29 -11.05
C ILE A 19 -17.68 -3.69 -11.97
N PHE A 20 -18.52 -4.61 -11.47
CA PHE A 20 -19.87 -4.83 -11.96
C PHE A 20 -20.81 -3.83 -11.26
N SER A 21 -20.82 -2.58 -11.73
CA SER A 21 -21.83 -1.60 -11.31
C SER A 21 -22.73 -1.25 -12.48
N ASN A 22 -23.98 -0.89 -12.18
CA ASN A 22 -24.75 -0.09 -13.12
C ASN A 22 -23.93 1.18 -13.38
N GLN A 23 -23.46 1.38 -14.62
CA GLN A 23 -22.65 2.53 -15.02
C GLN A 23 -23.33 3.89 -14.75
N GLU A 24 -24.62 3.88 -14.39
CA GLU A 24 -25.38 5.09 -14.05
C GLU A 24 -25.06 5.69 -12.66
N GLU A 25 -24.53 4.91 -11.70
CA GLU A 25 -24.34 5.41 -10.32
C GLU A 25 -22.87 5.72 -9.95
N ILE A 26 -21.91 5.04 -10.57
CA ILE A 26 -20.47 5.29 -10.39
C ILE A 26 -19.82 5.26 -11.78
N LEU A 27 -19.21 6.37 -12.16
CA LEU A 27 -18.44 6.52 -13.38
C LEU A 27 -16.96 6.39 -13.07
N ILE A 28 -16.26 5.61 -13.89
CA ILE A 28 -14.85 5.32 -13.69
C ILE A 28 -14.13 5.45 -15.03
N GLY A 29 -12.94 6.02 -14.99
CA GLY A 29 -12.02 5.98 -16.11
C GLY A 29 -10.60 5.77 -15.63
N ASN A 30 -9.81 5.04 -16.39
CA ASN A 30 -8.39 4.86 -16.13
C ASN A 30 -7.56 5.36 -17.30
N GLY A 31 -6.33 5.75 -17.04
CA GLY A 31 -5.38 6.10 -18.07
C GLY A 31 -3.96 6.03 -17.54
N TRP A 32 -3.01 5.80 -18.44
CA TRP A 32 -1.59 5.65 -18.09
C TRP A 32 -0.71 6.20 -19.20
N SER A 33 0.53 6.49 -18.85
CA SER A 33 1.54 6.92 -19.82
C SER A 33 2.93 6.53 -19.37
N SER A 34 3.77 6.16 -20.34
CA SER A 34 5.19 5.89 -20.16
C SER A 34 6.07 6.95 -20.82
N LYS A 35 5.51 8.10 -21.21
CA LYS A 35 6.28 9.19 -21.81
C LYS A 35 7.38 9.67 -20.87
N GLU A 36 8.50 10.10 -21.45
CA GLU A 36 9.66 10.58 -20.70
C GLU A 36 9.35 11.88 -19.93
N ASN A 37 8.70 12.83 -20.59
CA ASN A 37 8.32 14.10 -19.95
C ASN A 37 7.08 13.93 -19.06
N GLY A 38 7.19 14.28 -17.78
CA GLY A 38 6.10 14.11 -16.81
C GLY A 38 4.82 14.87 -17.16
N ARG A 39 4.91 16.10 -17.69
CA ARG A 39 3.73 16.86 -18.11
C ARG A 39 3.03 16.19 -19.28
N GLU A 40 3.78 15.74 -20.28
CA GLU A 40 3.20 15.02 -21.41
C GLU A 40 2.62 13.67 -20.99
N ALA A 41 3.24 13.00 -20.03
CA ALA A 41 2.75 11.75 -19.46
C ALA A 41 1.40 11.95 -18.77
N VAL A 42 1.26 13.01 -17.97
CA VAL A 42 -0.05 13.41 -17.40
C VAL A 42 -1.05 13.69 -18.50
N GLY A 43 -0.68 14.48 -19.52
CA GLY A 43 -1.59 14.80 -20.63
C GLY A 43 -2.14 13.56 -21.33
N GLU A 44 -1.27 12.60 -21.65
CA GLU A 44 -1.70 11.34 -22.28
C GLU A 44 -2.55 10.49 -21.34
N ALA A 45 -2.14 10.30 -20.08
CA ALA A 45 -2.90 9.51 -19.11
C ALA A 45 -4.29 10.12 -18.86
N VAL A 46 -4.38 11.45 -18.79
CA VAL A 46 -5.65 12.17 -18.63
C VAL A 46 -6.54 12.03 -19.85
N ASN A 47 -6.00 12.07 -21.06
CA ASN A 47 -6.79 11.87 -22.28
C ASN A 47 -7.42 10.47 -22.29
N LYS A 48 -6.63 9.42 -22.01
CA LYS A 48 -7.14 8.04 -21.88
C LYS A 48 -8.20 7.92 -20.77
N LEU A 49 -7.98 8.57 -19.62
CA LEU A 49 -8.96 8.60 -18.53
C LEU A 49 -10.30 9.22 -18.97
N LYS A 50 -10.24 10.32 -19.72
CA LYS A 50 -11.43 11.06 -20.18
C LYS A 50 -12.25 10.29 -21.22
N GLU A 51 -11.63 9.42 -22.03
CA GLU A 51 -12.33 8.57 -23.00
C GLU A 51 -13.40 7.70 -22.32
N ASN A 52 -13.08 7.16 -21.16
CA ASN A 52 -13.97 6.28 -20.39
C ASN A 52 -14.83 7.04 -19.37
N LEU A 53 -14.27 7.99 -18.63
CA LEU A 53 -15.00 8.69 -17.56
C LEU A 53 -16.02 9.70 -18.12
N LYS A 54 -15.65 10.45 -19.18
CA LYS A 54 -16.44 11.51 -19.86
C LYS A 54 -16.93 12.68 -18.99
N VAL A 55 -16.81 12.57 -17.67
CA VAL A 55 -17.12 13.61 -16.68
C VAL A 55 -15.85 13.97 -15.90
N LYS A 56 -15.93 15.05 -15.13
CA LYS A 56 -14.89 15.41 -14.18
C LYS A 56 -14.86 14.39 -13.02
N PRO A 57 -13.68 13.86 -12.65
CA PRO A 57 -13.57 12.98 -11.48
C PRO A 57 -13.75 13.77 -10.18
N ASP A 58 -14.36 13.14 -9.18
CA ASP A 58 -14.40 13.62 -7.80
C ASP A 58 -13.15 13.16 -7.02
N ILE A 59 -12.65 11.96 -7.37
CA ILE A 59 -11.46 11.33 -6.78
C ILE A 59 -10.53 10.90 -7.92
N ILE A 60 -9.23 11.11 -7.74
CA ILE A 60 -8.17 10.54 -8.58
C ILE A 60 -7.27 9.70 -7.67
N ILE A 61 -7.12 8.42 -8.00
CA ILE A 61 -6.07 7.57 -7.46
C ILE A 61 -4.91 7.61 -8.46
N LEU A 62 -3.76 8.09 -8.02
CA LEU A 62 -2.55 8.24 -8.84
C LEU A 62 -1.48 7.27 -8.35
N TYR A 63 -0.86 6.55 -9.27
CA TYR A 63 0.37 5.83 -9.04
C TYR A 63 1.41 6.28 -10.05
N SER A 64 2.65 6.48 -9.62
CA SER A 64 3.74 6.86 -10.51
C SER A 64 5.05 6.20 -10.09
N THR A 65 5.89 5.79 -11.02
CA THR A 65 7.26 5.43 -10.65
C THR A 65 8.04 6.66 -10.18
N VAL A 66 9.15 6.43 -9.47
CA VAL A 66 10.06 7.50 -9.00
C VAL A 66 10.79 8.24 -10.12
N LYS A 67 10.52 7.91 -11.39
CA LYS A 67 11.01 8.62 -12.58
C LYS A 67 10.39 10.02 -12.69
N TYR A 68 9.15 10.18 -12.25
CA TYR A 68 8.41 11.44 -12.35
C TYR A 68 8.53 12.24 -11.07
N GLU A 69 8.56 13.57 -11.18
CA GLU A 69 8.54 14.44 -9.99
C GLU A 69 7.09 14.69 -9.54
N PRO A 70 6.65 14.18 -8.38
CA PRO A 70 5.23 14.18 -8.03
C PRO A 70 4.62 15.57 -7.91
N ASP A 71 5.38 16.57 -7.47
CA ASP A 71 4.92 17.96 -7.41
C ASP A 71 4.52 18.50 -8.80
N GLU A 72 5.28 18.15 -9.84
CA GLU A 72 4.93 18.53 -11.23
C GLU A 72 3.69 17.79 -11.72
N ILE A 73 3.60 16.49 -11.42
CA ILE A 73 2.47 15.64 -11.81
C ILE A 73 1.17 16.15 -11.17
N ILE A 74 1.18 16.40 -9.87
CA ILE A 74 0.02 16.91 -9.12
C ILE A 74 -0.36 18.31 -9.59
N LYS A 75 0.63 19.18 -9.85
CA LYS A 75 0.37 20.52 -10.39
C LYS A 75 -0.32 20.47 -11.75
N GLU A 76 0.09 19.57 -12.64
CA GLU A 76 -0.53 19.43 -13.96
C GLU A 76 -1.95 18.84 -13.86
N ILE A 77 -2.17 17.83 -13.00
CA ILE A 77 -3.50 17.27 -12.75
C ILE A 77 -4.44 18.36 -12.19
N ASN A 78 -3.99 19.13 -11.21
CA ASN A 78 -4.75 20.24 -10.63
C ASN A 78 -5.04 21.36 -11.64
N LYS A 79 -4.16 21.59 -12.62
CA LYS A 79 -4.41 22.55 -13.70
C LYS A 79 -5.54 22.08 -14.62
N ILE A 80 -5.67 20.77 -14.85
CA ILE A 80 -6.68 20.20 -15.75
C ILE A 80 -8.04 20.04 -15.07
N PHE A 81 -8.05 19.53 -13.83
CA PHE A 81 -9.29 19.20 -13.13
C PHE A 81 -9.65 20.16 -12.00
N GLY A 82 -8.77 21.08 -11.61
CA GLY A 82 -8.98 21.94 -10.44
C GLY A 82 -8.59 21.24 -9.12
N ARG A 83 -8.47 22.04 -8.05
CA ARG A 83 -7.97 21.62 -6.73
C ARG A 83 -9.04 21.01 -5.83
N GLU A 84 -10.29 21.05 -6.24
CA GLU A 84 -11.41 20.39 -5.54
C GLU A 84 -11.36 18.87 -5.67
N VAL A 85 -10.71 18.34 -6.71
CA VAL A 85 -10.59 16.91 -6.95
C VAL A 85 -9.65 16.30 -5.91
N LYS A 86 -10.10 15.21 -5.29
CA LYS A 86 -9.35 14.52 -4.24
C LYS A 86 -8.31 13.61 -4.87
N ILE A 87 -7.04 14.03 -4.87
CA ILE A 87 -5.92 13.21 -5.37
C ILE A 87 -5.34 12.40 -4.21
N PHE A 88 -5.33 11.07 -4.33
CA PHE A 88 -4.71 10.13 -3.40
C PHE A 88 -3.68 9.28 -4.15
N GLY A 89 -2.55 8.97 -3.52
CA GLY A 89 -1.75 7.83 -3.94
C GLY A 89 -0.29 7.92 -3.53
N GLU A 90 0.55 7.19 -4.26
CA GLU A 90 1.95 6.98 -3.90
C GLU A 90 2.82 6.58 -5.09
N THR A 91 4.13 6.58 -4.85
CA THR A 91 5.07 6.03 -5.80
C THR A 91 5.03 4.50 -5.86
N SER A 92 5.16 3.97 -7.07
CA SER A 92 5.19 2.52 -7.33
C SER A 92 6.59 2.06 -7.74
N CYS A 93 6.90 0.80 -7.47
CA CYS A 93 8.15 0.15 -7.87
C CYS A 93 8.05 -0.38 -9.30
N SER A 94 9.05 -0.05 -10.13
CA SER A 94 9.30 -0.48 -11.51
C SER A 94 8.26 -0.09 -12.55
N GLY A 95 7.00 0.10 -12.18
CA GLY A 95 5.91 0.40 -13.09
C GLY A 95 4.59 0.55 -12.38
N VAL A 96 3.51 0.63 -13.16
CA VAL A 96 2.13 0.60 -12.68
C VAL A 96 1.38 -0.49 -13.42
N LEU A 97 0.33 -1.04 -12.81
CA LEU A 97 -0.58 -1.91 -13.54
C LEU A 97 -1.90 -1.19 -13.81
N THR A 98 -2.46 -1.44 -14.99
CA THR A 98 -3.81 -1.02 -15.37
C THR A 98 -4.58 -2.19 -15.95
N ASN A 99 -5.81 -1.93 -16.42
CA ASN A 99 -6.58 -2.90 -17.21
C ASN A 99 -5.85 -3.35 -18.50
N ASP A 100 -4.88 -2.56 -18.97
CA ASP A 100 -4.07 -2.87 -20.16
C ASP A 100 -2.80 -3.67 -19.83
N GLY A 101 -2.61 -4.06 -18.56
CA GLY A 101 -1.45 -4.81 -18.09
C GLY A 101 -0.41 -3.96 -17.37
N PHE A 102 0.82 -4.48 -17.31
CA PHE A 102 1.95 -3.86 -16.60
C PHE A 102 2.71 -2.88 -17.49
N HIS A 103 2.90 -1.65 -17.00
CA HIS A 103 3.59 -0.57 -17.71
C HIS A 103 4.83 -0.16 -16.94
N LYS A 104 6.02 -0.49 -17.46
CA LYS A 104 7.29 -0.16 -16.81
C LYS A 104 7.58 1.35 -16.87
N GLY A 105 8.13 1.92 -15.80
CA GLY A 105 8.63 3.30 -15.78
C GLY A 105 7.57 4.36 -16.08
N SER A 106 6.35 4.15 -15.62
CA SER A 106 5.15 4.86 -16.07
C SER A 106 4.35 5.46 -14.90
N LEU A 107 3.29 6.21 -15.23
CA LEU A 107 2.27 6.64 -14.28
C LEU A 107 0.89 6.18 -14.73
N ALA A 108 -0.03 6.02 -13.78
CA ALA A 108 -1.42 5.70 -14.02
C ALA A 108 -2.36 6.51 -13.12
N LEU A 109 -3.52 6.82 -13.66
CA LEU A 109 -4.62 7.52 -13.02
C LEU A 109 -5.85 6.63 -13.06
N LEU A 110 -6.58 6.58 -11.94
CA LEU A 110 -7.94 6.09 -11.87
C LEU A 110 -8.84 7.23 -11.37
N GLY A 111 -9.71 7.72 -12.24
CA GLY A 111 -10.72 8.70 -11.91
C GLY A 111 -12.03 8.02 -11.50
N ILE A 112 -12.63 8.50 -10.42
CA ILE A 112 -13.95 8.06 -9.94
C ILE A 112 -14.84 9.30 -9.84
N SER A 113 -16.05 9.21 -10.39
CA SER A 113 -17.10 10.20 -10.17
C SER A 113 -18.41 9.54 -9.77
N SER A 114 -19.05 10.06 -8.73
CA SER A 114 -20.35 9.57 -8.28
C SER A 114 -21.05 10.57 -7.37
N LYS A 115 -22.33 10.81 -7.62
CA LYS A 115 -23.20 11.57 -6.71
C LYS A 115 -23.54 10.82 -5.41
N LYS A 116 -23.23 9.52 -5.33
CA LYS A 116 -23.50 8.64 -4.18
C LYS A 116 -22.25 8.33 -3.36
N ILE A 117 -21.14 9.00 -3.66
CA ILE A 117 -19.89 8.90 -2.93
C ILE A 117 -19.56 10.28 -2.38
N SER A 118 -19.32 10.35 -1.07
CA SER A 118 -18.60 11.48 -0.46
C SER A 118 -17.24 10.98 -0.02
N SER A 119 -16.22 11.85 -0.07
CA SER A 119 -14.87 11.46 0.29
C SER A 119 -14.07 12.62 0.86
N GLY A 120 -13.08 12.28 1.68
CA GLY A 120 -12.14 13.25 2.21
C GLY A 120 -10.73 12.68 2.29
N ILE A 121 -9.75 13.56 2.15
CA ILE A 121 -8.33 13.23 2.25
C ILE A 121 -7.73 13.94 3.45
N GLY A 122 -7.06 13.15 4.28
CA GLY A 122 -6.25 13.61 5.40
C GLY A 122 -4.81 13.16 5.26
N ILE A 123 -3.91 13.99 5.77
CA ILE A 123 -2.48 13.88 5.52
C ILE A 123 -1.74 14.19 6.81
N SER A 124 -0.85 13.29 7.22
CA SER A 124 0.04 13.51 8.34
C SER A 124 1.50 13.49 7.88
N ASP A 125 2.18 14.59 8.17
CA ASP A 125 3.61 14.79 7.90
C ASP A 125 4.41 14.24 9.08
N MET A 126 5.02 13.08 8.89
CA MET A 126 5.78 12.39 9.93
C MET A 126 7.21 12.92 10.07
N GLU A 127 7.61 13.93 9.29
CA GLU A 127 8.77 14.73 9.64
C GLU A 127 8.46 15.65 10.84
N LYS A 128 7.18 16.01 11.03
CA LYS A 128 6.68 16.85 12.14
C LYS A 128 6.06 16.03 13.27
N ILE A 129 5.22 15.06 12.94
CA ILE A 129 4.58 14.16 13.91
C ILE A 129 5.41 12.88 13.98
N LYS A 130 6.27 12.79 14.99
CA LYS A 130 7.22 11.66 15.11
C LYS A 130 6.58 10.36 15.57
N ASP A 131 5.53 10.46 16.39
CA ASP A 131 4.74 9.32 16.85
C ASP A 131 3.85 8.80 15.70
N PRO A 132 4.08 7.57 15.20
CA PRO A 132 3.30 7.04 14.10
C PRO A 132 1.81 6.86 14.42
N LYS A 133 1.50 6.55 15.68
CA LYS A 133 0.13 6.39 16.13
C LYS A 133 -0.63 7.71 16.07
N GLU A 134 -0.04 8.77 16.60
CA GLU A 134 -0.58 10.12 16.46
C GLU A 134 -0.69 10.56 15.00
N ALA A 135 0.23 10.12 14.13
CA ALA A 135 0.17 10.42 12.71
C ALA A 135 -1.05 9.75 12.04
N GLY A 136 -1.32 8.48 12.35
CA GLY A 136 -2.52 7.77 11.92
C GLY A 136 -3.79 8.47 12.38
N ARG A 137 -3.87 8.80 13.68
CA ARG A 137 -4.99 9.53 14.29
C ARG A 137 -5.24 10.88 13.60
N THR A 138 -4.18 11.64 13.36
CA THR A 138 -4.25 12.94 12.68
C THR A 138 -4.76 12.81 11.24
N ALA A 139 -4.24 11.84 10.49
CA ALA A 139 -4.63 11.65 9.09
C ALA A 139 -6.11 11.26 8.96
N ILE A 140 -6.62 10.35 9.79
CA ILE A 140 -8.04 9.98 9.70
C ILE A 140 -8.97 11.12 10.12
N LEU A 141 -8.64 11.87 11.17
CA LEU A 141 -9.46 13.02 11.61
C LEU A 141 -9.53 14.11 10.54
N GLN A 142 -8.41 14.38 9.86
CA GLN A 142 -8.40 15.30 8.72
C GLN A 142 -9.25 14.78 7.55
N ALA A 143 -9.21 13.48 7.26
CA ALA A 143 -9.99 12.87 6.18
C ALA A 143 -11.50 12.95 6.46
N ILE A 144 -11.93 12.66 7.71
CA ILE A 144 -13.32 12.80 8.15
C ILE A 144 -13.80 14.24 7.99
N LYS A 145 -13.00 15.21 8.50
CA LYS A 145 -13.32 16.64 8.39
C LYS A 145 -13.41 17.10 6.94
N ASP A 146 -12.47 16.68 6.09
CA ASP A 146 -12.44 17.03 4.67
C ASP A 146 -13.61 16.46 3.87
N ALA A 147 -14.20 15.34 4.32
CA ALA A 147 -15.42 14.77 3.78
C ALA A 147 -16.70 15.50 4.25
N GLY A 148 -16.56 16.50 5.14
CA GLY A 148 -17.70 17.17 5.77
C GLY A 148 -18.47 16.26 6.73
N LYS A 149 -17.81 15.28 7.34
CA LYS A 149 -18.40 14.26 8.22
C LYS A 149 -18.00 14.47 9.67
N SER A 150 -18.76 13.86 10.58
CA SER A 150 -18.42 13.76 12.00
C SER A 150 -17.73 12.42 12.31
N GLU A 151 -16.98 12.35 13.42
CA GLU A 151 -16.34 11.09 13.88
C GLU A 151 -17.34 9.97 14.20
N LYS A 152 -18.62 10.31 14.39
CA LYS A 152 -19.71 9.34 14.60
C LYS A 152 -20.15 8.67 13.30
N GLU A 153 -19.89 9.30 12.15
CA GLU A 153 -20.18 8.75 10.84
C GLU A 153 -18.95 7.99 10.36
N LEU A 154 -19.01 6.66 10.37
CA LEU A 154 -17.90 5.84 9.94
C LEU A 154 -17.80 5.82 8.40
N PRO A 155 -16.59 5.97 7.83
CA PRO A 155 -16.34 5.69 6.41
C PRO A 155 -16.74 4.26 6.05
N THR A 156 -17.19 4.06 4.83
CA THR A 156 -17.47 2.73 4.29
C THR A 156 -16.18 1.96 4.02
N VAL A 157 -15.12 2.67 3.60
CA VAL A 157 -13.79 2.11 3.36
C VAL A 157 -12.72 3.20 3.44
N LEU A 158 -11.52 2.81 3.88
CA LEU A 158 -10.32 3.65 3.78
C LEU A 158 -9.35 3.09 2.75
N LEU A 159 -8.73 4.00 1.99
CA LEU A 159 -7.44 3.75 1.34
C LEU A 159 -6.35 4.50 2.12
N LEU A 160 -5.27 3.79 2.45
CA LEU A 160 -4.14 4.31 3.21
C LEU A 160 -2.85 4.12 2.41
N ALA A 161 -2.07 5.18 2.27
CA ALA A 161 -0.72 5.13 1.73
C ALA A 161 0.25 5.65 2.80
N SER A 162 1.29 4.87 3.11
CA SER A 162 2.33 5.25 4.07
C SER A 162 3.71 5.25 3.43
N SER A 163 4.50 6.27 3.67
CA SER A 163 5.93 6.28 3.31
C SER A 163 6.85 5.99 4.50
N SER A 164 6.29 5.61 5.66
CA SER A 164 7.06 5.25 6.85
C SER A 164 7.13 3.73 7.03
N ILE A 165 8.20 3.12 6.47
CA ILE A 165 8.41 1.68 6.52
C ILE A 165 8.72 1.23 7.95
N GLY A 166 7.96 0.27 8.46
CA GLY A 166 8.12 -0.30 9.80
C GLY A 166 7.17 0.27 10.85
N ASP A 167 6.52 1.40 10.56
CA ASP A 167 5.62 2.08 11.49
C ASP A 167 4.13 1.78 11.17
N GLU A 168 3.85 0.86 10.23
CA GLU A 168 2.52 0.70 9.64
C GLU A 168 1.46 0.24 10.65
N GLU A 169 1.82 -0.67 11.57
CA GLU A 169 0.90 -1.17 12.60
C GLU A 169 0.51 -0.07 13.59
N GLU A 170 1.47 0.75 14.05
CA GLU A 170 1.20 1.87 14.95
C GLU A 170 0.32 2.94 14.28
N ILE A 171 0.56 3.22 12.99
CA ILE A 171 -0.31 4.10 12.19
C ILE A 171 -1.74 3.55 12.14
N LEU A 172 -1.90 2.24 11.87
CA LEU A 172 -3.20 1.59 11.82
C LEU A 172 -3.89 1.62 13.19
N GLU A 173 -3.16 1.43 14.29
CA GLU A 173 -3.71 1.57 15.64
C GLU A 173 -4.27 2.98 15.87
N GLY A 174 -3.55 4.02 15.46
CA GLY A 174 -4.02 5.40 15.59
C GLY A 174 -5.29 5.69 14.80
N VAL A 175 -5.44 5.08 13.62
CA VAL A 175 -6.68 5.13 12.84
C VAL A 175 -7.81 4.37 13.54
N GLU A 176 -7.52 3.17 14.04
CA GLU A 176 -8.47 2.30 14.74
C GLU A 176 -8.94 2.88 16.08
N GLU A 177 -8.14 3.73 16.76
CA GLU A 177 -8.57 4.44 17.97
C GLU A 177 -9.70 5.43 17.72
N VAL A 178 -9.71 6.09 16.55
CA VAL A 178 -10.77 7.02 16.17
C VAL A 178 -12.01 6.27 15.71
N LEU A 179 -11.84 5.28 14.83
CA LEU A 179 -12.96 4.60 14.16
C LEU A 179 -13.52 3.41 14.94
N GLY A 180 -12.76 2.90 15.90
CA GLY A 180 -12.99 1.60 16.54
C GLY A 180 -12.38 0.45 15.75
N LYS A 181 -11.62 -0.38 16.46
CA LYS A 181 -10.90 -1.55 15.92
C LYS A 181 -11.80 -2.47 15.07
N GLY A 182 -11.37 -2.72 13.84
CA GLY A 182 -12.05 -3.63 12.90
C GLY A 182 -13.43 -3.20 12.39
N LYS A 183 -13.90 -1.97 12.68
CA LYS A 183 -15.21 -1.51 12.22
C LYS A 183 -15.23 -1.07 10.76
N VAL A 184 -14.12 -0.50 10.29
CA VAL A 184 -13.98 0.03 8.93
C VAL A 184 -12.88 -0.76 8.21
N PRO A 185 -13.14 -1.31 7.02
CA PRO A 185 -12.09 -1.95 6.23
C PRO A 185 -11.07 -0.92 5.75
N ILE A 186 -9.79 -1.22 5.95
CA ILE A 186 -8.65 -0.40 5.53
C ILE A 186 -7.86 -1.17 4.48
N TYR A 187 -7.67 -0.57 3.32
CA TYR A 187 -6.83 -1.10 2.24
C TYR A 187 -5.73 -0.09 1.88
N GLY A 188 -4.81 -0.52 1.02
CA GLY A 188 -3.69 0.28 0.55
C GLY A 188 -2.37 -0.37 0.92
N GLY A 189 -1.33 0.44 1.10
CA GLY A 189 0.01 -0.10 1.27
C GLY A 189 1.03 0.91 1.76
N ALA A 190 2.27 0.43 1.81
CA ALA A 190 3.44 1.26 1.99
C ALA A 190 4.06 1.55 0.62
N SER A 191 4.48 2.80 0.43
CA SER A 191 5.12 3.24 -0.81
C SER A 191 6.46 2.54 -0.97
N ALA A 192 6.81 2.24 -2.22
CA ALA A 192 8.11 1.67 -2.54
C ALA A 192 8.78 2.48 -3.65
N ASP A 193 10.08 2.27 -3.78
CA ASP A 193 10.88 2.70 -4.91
C ASP A 193 11.61 1.49 -5.51
N ASP A 194 12.23 1.68 -6.67
CA ASP A 194 12.82 0.60 -7.48
C ASP A 194 13.97 -0.15 -6.79
N LYS A 195 14.60 0.50 -5.79
CA LYS A 195 15.86 0.04 -5.19
C LYS A 195 15.85 0.01 -3.66
N ILE A 196 14.70 0.30 -3.04
CA ILE A 196 14.57 0.49 -1.58
C ILE A 196 15.57 1.56 -1.09
N GLU A 197 15.72 2.64 -1.85
CA GLU A 197 16.69 3.73 -1.61
C GLU A 197 16.10 4.90 -0.80
N GLY A 198 14.81 4.87 -0.47
CA GLY A 198 14.13 5.95 0.24
C GLY A 198 13.65 7.10 -0.64
N ARG A 199 13.52 6.86 -1.96
CA ARG A 199 13.00 7.84 -2.93
C ARG A 199 11.48 7.79 -3.08
N TRP A 200 10.81 6.90 -2.35
CA TRP A 200 9.36 6.80 -2.37
C TRP A 200 8.69 8.03 -1.77
N LYS A 201 7.54 8.39 -2.33
CA LYS A 201 6.75 9.54 -1.92
C LYS A 201 5.27 9.13 -1.88
N ILE A 202 4.54 9.67 -0.91
CA ILE A 202 3.07 9.65 -0.91
C ILE A 202 2.56 11.03 -1.30
N PHE A 203 1.33 11.07 -1.79
CA PHE A 203 0.69 12.32 -2.12
C PHE A 203 -0.80 12.32 -1.79
N GLY A 204 -1.26 13.47 -1.31
CA GLY A 204 -2.64 13.73 -0.96
C GLY A 204 -2.98 15.17 -1.32
N LYS A 205 -4.09 15.40 -2.03
CA LYS A 205 -4.49 16.73 -2.52
C LYS A 205 -3.37 17.40 -3.31
N ASP A 206 -2.74 18.41 -2.72
CA ASP A 206 -1.67 19.25 -3.26
C ASP A 206 -0.33 19.04 -2.54
N LYS A 207 -0.23 18.06 -1.63
CA LYS A 207 0.97 17.79 -0.84
C LYS A 207 1.66 16.51 -1.25
N VAL A 208 2.98 16.57 -1.27
CA VAL A 208 3.89 15.43 -1.48
C VAL A 208 4.71 15.26 -0.20
N LEU A 209 4.76 14.04 0.34
CA LEU A 209 5.52 13.72 1.55
C LEU A 209 6.53 12.60 1.30
N LYS A 210 7.76 12.81 1.78
CA LYS A 210 8.81 11.78 1.82
C LYS A 210 8.62 10.80 2.98
N ARG A 211 8.10 11.30 4.10
CA ARG A 211 7.75 10.50 5.27
C ARG A 211 6.41 10.96 5.85
N GLY A 212 5.40 10.12 5.77
CA GLY A 212 4.07 10.44 6.26
C GLY A 212 3.05 9.35 6.02
N VAL A 213 1.79 9.71 6.22
CA VAL A 213 0.63 8.90 5.86
C VAL A 213 -0.43 9.77 5.19
N VAL A 214 -1.07 9.23 4.16
CA VAL A 214 -2.25 9.81 3.51
C VAL A 214 -3.40 8.82 3.67
N VAL A 215 -4.56 9.32 4.05
CA VAL A 215 -5.80 8.54 4.16
C VAL A 215 -6.86 9.16 3.26
N LEU A 216 -7.43 8.36 2.37
CA LEU A 216 -8.66 8.66 1.65
C LEU A 216 -9.81 7.91 2.33
N ALA A 217 -10.74 8.67 2.94
CA ALA A 217 -11.97 8.14 3.50
C ALA A 217 -13.08 8.22 2.47
N ILE A 218 -13.75 7.09 2.21
CA ILE A 218 -14.86 6.99 1.24
C ILE A 218 -16.13 6.62 2.00
N TYR A 219 -17.18 7.42 1.79
CA TYR A 219 -18.51 7.24 2.35
C TYR A 219 -19.49 6.93 1.22
N SER A 220 -20.18 5.82 1.35
CA SER A 220 -21.19 5.40 0.38
C SER A 220 -22.11 4.31 0.93
N ASP A 221 -23.31 4.21 0.35
CA ASP A 221 -24.27 3.13 0.61
C ASP A 221 -23.96 1.85 -0.19
N PHE A 222 -22.90 1.85 -1.01
CA PHE A 222 -22.48 0.66 -1.75
C PHE A 222 -21.81 -0.38 -0.84
N LYS A 223 -22.01 -1.65 -1.15
CA LYS A 223 -21.25 -2.73 -0.51
C LYS A 223 -19.84 -2.79 -1.10
N ILE A 224 -18.85 -2.82 -0.21
CA ILE A 224 -17.45 -2.96 -0.58
C ILE A 224 -17.08 -4.43 -0.65
N GLY A 225 -16.47 -4.83 -1.75
CA GLY A 225 -15.75 -6.07 -1.95
C GLY A 225 -14.26 -5.79 -2.06
N HIS A 226 -13.44 -6.79 -1.79
CA HIS A 226 -12.02 -6.72 -2.06
C HIS A 226 -11.52 -8.08 -2.51
N SER A 227 -10.40 -8.08 -3.22
CA SER A 227 -9.65 -9.27 -3.53
C SER A 227 -8.18 -8.95 -3.33
N PHE A 228 -7.49 -9.83 -2.61
CA PHE A 228 -6.05 -9.75 -2.43
C PHE A 228 -5.40 -10.94 -3.11
N LEU A 229 -4.38 -10.67 -3.91
CA LEU A 229 -3.55 -11.70 -4.54
C LEU A 229 -2.09 -11.30 -4.31
N SER A 230 -1.29 -12.19 -3.74
CA SER A 230 0.11 -11.89 -3.40
C SER A 230 1.10 -12.40 -4.45
N GLY A 231 0.63 -13.11 -5.47
CA GLY A 231 1.50 -13.82 -6.43
C GLY A 231 2.27 -15.00 -5.82
N PHE A 232 2.10 -15.29 -4.53
CA PHE A 232 2.74 -16.40 -3.83
C PHE A 232 1.72 -17.51 -3.55
N ASN A 233 2.12 -18.75 -3.80
CA ASN A 233 1.38 -19.91 -3.33
C ASN A 233 1.75 -20.19 -1.88
N PRO A 234 0.77 -20.42 -0.99
CA PRO A 234 1.06 -20.81 0.38
C PRO A 234 1.82 -22.13 0.42
N THR A 235 2.81 -22.24 1.29
CA THR A 235 3.51 -23.50 1.59
C THR A 235 2.78 -24.26 2.69
N ASP A 236 3.05 -25.57 2.81
CA ASP A 236 2.59 -26.36 3.95
C ASP A 236 3.35 -26.04 5.25
N TYR A 237 4.56 -25.46 5.13
CA TYR A 237 5.37 -25.02 6.27
C TYR A 237 4.69 -23.89 7.06
N LYS A 238 4.70 -24.02 8.38
CA LYS A 238 4.15 -23.07 9.33
C LYS A 238 5.06 -23.00 10.55
N GLY A 239 5.13 -21.82 11.18
CA GLY A 239 5.76 -21.65 12.48
C GLY A 239 5.22 -20.42 13.20
N LYS A 240 5.21 -20.46 14.53
CA LYS A 240 4.81 -19.32 15.36
C LYS A 240 6.03 -18.45 15.63
N ILE A 241 5.92 -17.15 15.38
CA ILE A 241 6.95 -16.19 15.82
C ILE A 241 6.96 -16.20 17.35
N THR A 242 8.07 -16.63 17.94
CA THR A 242 8.26 -16.67 19.40
C THR A 242 9.20 -15.56 19.89
N SER A 243 10.02 -15.00 18.99
CA SER A 243 10.83 -13.83 19.28
C SER A 243 11.11 -13.02 18.01
N CYS A 244 11.03 -11.70 18.14
CA CYS A 244 11.18 -10.72 17.06
C CYS A 244 11.55 -9.36 17.66
N LYS A 245 12.11 -8.48 16.83
CA LYS A 245 12.25 -7.05 17.14
C LYS A 245 12.03 -6.26 15.86
N GLY A 246 10.94 -5.49 15.82
CA GLY A 246 10.47 -4.84 14.61
C GLY A 246 10.34 -5.85 13.47
N ARG A 247 10.93 -5.55 12.32
CA ARG A 247 10.85 -6.40 11.11
C ARG A 247 11.80 -7.61 11.11
N ILE A 248 12.51 -7.87 12.20
CA ILE A 248 13.47 -8.97 12.29
C ILE A 248 12.88 -10.08 13.16
N ILE A 249 12.70 -11.25 12.57
CA ILE A 249 12.28 -12.47 13.27
C ILE A 249 13.52 -13.18 13.77
N TYR A 250 13.61 -13.41 15.08
CA TYR A 250 14.73 -14.10 15.71
C TYR A 250 14.43 -15.57 15.95
N GLU A 251 13.19 -15.88 16.35
CA GLU A 251 12.79 -17.25 16.67
C GLU A 251 11.43 -17.62 16.07
N LEU A 252 11.37 -18.84 15.56
CA LEU A 252 10.17 -19.54 15.13
C LEU A 252 10.04 -20.82 15.95
N ASP A 253 8.91 -20.99 16.64
CA ASP A 253 8.63 -22.12 17.53
C ASP A 253 9.75 -22.39 18.56
N GLY A 254 10.35 -21.31 19.09
CA GLY A 254 11.46 -21.37 20.06
C GLY A 254 12.82 -21.75 19.46
N ARG A 255 12.92 -21.87 18.13
CA ARG A 255 14.15 -22.20 17.41
C ARG A 255 14.66 -21.00 16.61
N PRO A 256 15.97 -20.89 16.34
CA PRO A 256 16.50 -19.82 15.50
C PRO A 256 15.81 -19.78 14.13
N ALA A 257 15.24 -18.62 13.78
CA ALA A 257 14.42 -18.48 12.57
C ALA A 257 15.19 -18.84 11.28
N GLY A 258 16.50 -18.55 11.23
CA GLY A 258 17.35 -18.90 10.10
C GLY A 258 17.51 -20.41 9.88
N GLU A 259 17.57 -21.20 10.96
CA GLU A 259 17.65 -22.67 10.86
C GLU A 259 16.33 -23.25 10.36
N VAL A 260 15.21 -22.82 10.96
CA VAL A 260 13.86 -23.24 10.57
C VAL A 260 13.59 -22.87 9.10
N TYR A 261 13.93 -21.65 8.69
CA TYR A 261 13.75 -21.22 7.30
C TYR A 261 14.64 -22.00 6.33
N ASN A 262 15.89 -22.31 6.72
CA ASN A 262 16.78 -23.13 5.91
C ASN A 262 16.23 -24.55 5.71
N GLU A 263 15.60 -25.15 6.73
CA GLU A 263 14.89 -26.43 6.58
C GLU A 263 13.75 -26.32 5.57
N TRP A 264 12.92 -25.27 5.65
CA TRP A 264 11.78 -25.06 4.74
C TRP A 264 12.18 -24.93 3.26
N ILE A 265 13.35 -24.34 2.98
CA ILE A 265 13.84 -24.18 1.61
C ILE A 265 14.77 -25.31 1.15
N GLY A 266 14.91 -26.38 1.94
CA GLY A 266 15.70 -27.57 1.60
C GLY A 266 17.21 -27.38 1.75
N GLY A 267 17.68 -26.65 2.76
CA GLY A 267 19.09 -26.54 3.12
C GLY A 267 19.91 -25.55 2.28
N LYS A 268 19.26 -24.72 1.45
CA LYS A 268 19.93 -23.81 0.50
C LYS A 268 20.76 -22.70 1.15
N LEU A 269 20.52 -22.37 2.41
CA LEU A 269 21.26 -21.35 3.18
C LEU A 269 22.35 -21.94 4.08
N LYS A 270 22.66 -23.24 3.93
CA LYS A 270 23.61 -23.93 4.83
C LYS A 270 24.97 -23.23 4.90
N LYS A 271 25.53 -22.82 3.76
CA LYS A 271 26.85 -22.18 3.69
C LYS A 271 26.85 -20.79 4.36
N GLU A 272 25.79 -20.03 4.13
CA GLU A 272 25.57 -18.70 4.69
C GLU A 272 25.42 -18.78 6.21
N LEU A 273 24.66 -19.76 6.71
CA LEU A 273 24.49 -20.01 8.15
C LEU A 273 25.81 -20.42 8.80
N GLU A 274 26.55 -21.37 8.22
CA GLU A 274 27.85 -21.83 8.74
C GLU A 274 28.87 -20.68 8.77
N SER A 275 28.93 -19.86 7.71
CA SER A 275 29.80 -18.68 7.66
C SER A 275 29.45 -17.65 8.74
N PHE A 276 28.16 -17.41 8.98
CA PHE A 276 27.70 -16.50 10.02
C PHE A 276 28.05 -17.01 11.41
N ILE A 277 27.75 -18.28 11.70
CA ILE A 277 28.08 -18.92 12.98
C ILE A 277 29.58 -18.83 13.24
N SER A 278 30.42 -19.16 12.26
CA SER A 278 31.88 -19.12 12.37
C SER A 278 32.42 -17.71 12.70
N LYS A 279 31.91 -16.67 12.03
CA LYS A 279 32.27 -15.26 12.32
C LYS A 279 31.91 -14.85 13.75
N TYR A 280 30.76 -15.31 14.25
CA TYR A 280 30.28 -14.95 15.59
C TYR A 280 30.95 -15.76 16.71
N THR A 281 31.20 -17.06 16.52
CA THR A 281 31.95 -17.88 17.48
C THR A 281 33.40 -17.41 17.64
N SER A 282 34.00 -16.89 16.56
CA SER A 282 35.35 -16.29 16.60
C SER A 282 35.41 -14.95 17.36
N SER A 283 34.26 -14.31 17.60
CA SER A 283 34.15 -13.03 18.33
C SER A 283 33.90 -13.18 19.84
N ASN A 284 33.93 -14.41 20.37
CA ASN A 284 33.82 -14.72 21.80
C ASN A 284 32.54 -14.18 22.50
N LYS A 285 31.40 -14.16 21.79
CA LYS A 285 30.10 -13.81 22.38
C LYS A 285 29.24 -15.05 22.65
N SER A 286 28.69 -15.16 23.85
CA SER A 286 27.93 -16.34 24.36
C SER A 286 26.64 -16.61 23.59
N ARG A 287 26.08 -17.84 23.70
CA ARG A 287 24.78 -18.21 23.10
C ARG A 287 23.60 -17.29 23.46
N SER A 288 23.69 -16.58 24.57
CA SER A 288 22.72 -15.57 25.01
C SER A 288 22.80 -14.25 24.24
N SER A 289 23.95 -13.89 23.63
CA SER A 289 24.11 -12.65 22.87
C SER A 289 23.50 -12.69 21.45
N TRP A 290 22.95 -13.84 21.07
CA TRP A 290 22.33 -14.06 19.75
C TRP A 290 21.04 -13.26 19.62
N LYS A 291 20.40 -12.92 20.75
CA LYS A 291 19.17 -12.11 20.81
C LYS A 291 19.38 -10.62 20.49
N GLU A 292 20.60 -10.10 20.62
CA GLU A 292 20.85 -8.64 20.55
C GLU A 292 21.48 -8.16 19.25
N ASN A 293 22.12 -9.03 18.45
CA ASN A 293 22.94 -8.63 17.29
C ASN A 293 22.55 -9.29 15.95
N LEU A 294 21.32 -9.78 15.83
CA LEU A 294 20.77 -10.28 14.56
C LEU A 294 20.41 -9.09 13.64
N SER A 295 21.42 -8.40 13.12
CA SER A 295 21.31 -7.18 12.31
C SER A 295 21.73 -7.28 10.83
N PRO A 296 21.68 -8.44 10.14
CA PRO A 296 21.71 -8.44 8.66
C PRO A 296 20.49 -9.03 7.95
N TRP A 297 19.47 -9.54 8.67
CA TRP A 297 18.27 -10.11 8.03
C TRP A 297 17.30 -9.02 7.59
N ARG A 298 17.71 -8.25 6.57
CA ARG A 298 16.89 -7.19 5.95
C ARG A 298 16.17 -7.62 4.67
N TYR A 299 16.18 -8.92 4.35
CA TYR A 299 15.48 -9.45 3.19
C TYR A 299 14.72 -10.72 3.56
N LEU A 300 13.41 -10.59 3.71
CA LEU A 300 12.49 -11.72 3.65
C LEU A 300 11.68 -11.58 2.36
N ILE A 301 11.68 -12.70 1.62
CA ILE A 301 10.81 -13.07 0.49
C ILE A 301 11.24 -12.54 -0.89
N PHE A 302 12.11 -13.26 -1.61
CA PHE A 302 12.04 -13.40 -3.09
C PHE A 302 12.82 -14.64 -3.58
N PRO A 303 12.16 -15.71 -4.05
CA PRO A 303 12.70 -16.59 -5.07
C PRO A 303 12.06 -16.30 -6.45
N PRO A 304 12.78 -16.52 -7.55
CA PRO A 304 12.28 -16.22 -8.90
C PRO A 304 11.44 -17.38 -9.44
N HIS A 305 10.46 -17.03 -10.28
CA HIS A 305 9.63 -17.89 -11.14
C HIS A 305 8.45 -18.60 -10.49
N SER A 306 7.23 -18.17 -10.84
CA SER A 306 6.29 -19.00 -11.64
C SER A 306 4.98 -18.23 -11.89
N SER A 307 4.63 -18.12 -13.16
CA SER A 307 3.37 -17.59 -13.66
C SER A 307 2.31 -18.69 -13.66
N GLN A 308 1.20 -18.51 -12.92
CA GLN A 308 -0.09 -19.13 -13.24
C GLN A 308 -1.23 -18.49 -12.44
N ILE A 309 -2.35 -18.24 -13.13
CA ILE A 309 -3.57 -17.55 -12.67
C ILE A 309 -4.57 -18.61 -12.20
N LEU A 310 -4.99 -18.63 -10.93
CA LEU A 310 -6.21 -19.32 -10.47
C LEU A 310 -6.83 -18.68 -9.21
N SER A 311 -8.13 -18.93 -9.04
CA SER A 311 -9.12 -18.14 -8.31
C SER A 311 -9.19 -18.26 -6.78
N THR A 312 -9.66 -17.15 -6.21
CA THR A 312 -10.16 -16.83 -4.86
C THR A 312 -10.60 -17.97 -3.91
N ARG A 313 -10.09 -17.93 -2.67
CA ARG A 313 -10.90 -18.02 -1.43
C ARG A 313 -10.10 -17.58 -0.20
N SER A 314 -10.62 -16.54 0.46
CA SER A 314 -10.44 -16.21 1.89
C SER A 314 -9.00 -16.25 2.45
N SER A 315 -8.32 -15.11 2.45
CA SER A 315 -7.14 -14.87 3.29
C SER A 315 -7.55 -14.05 4.53
N LYS A 316 -7.53 -14.71 5.70
CA LYS A 316 -7.44 -13.99 6.98
C LYS A 316 -6.07 -13.30 6.99
N ILE A 317 -6.09 -11.98 7.17
CA ILE A 317 -4.88 -11.16 7.32
C ILE A 317 -4.04 -11.74 8.47
N LEU A 318 -2.79 -12.08 8.16
CA LEU A 318 -1.76 -12.39 9.14
C LEU A 318 -1.43 -11.08 9.88
N ARG A 319 -2.18 -10.78 10.95
CA ARG A 319 -1.73 -9.83 11.97
C ARG A 319 -0.64 -10.54 12.79
N GLY A 320 0.60 -10.41 12.33
CA GLY A 320 1.77 -10.79 13.12
C GLY A 320 2.09 -9.64 14.07
N LEU A 321 1.46 -9.63 15.25
CA LEU A 321 1.85 -8.74 16.34
C LEU A 321 3.29 -9.06 16.76
N CYS A 322 4.18 -8.15 16.37
CA CYS A 322 5.52 -7.87 16.86
C CYS A 322 5.71 -6.36 16.66
#